data_AF-A0A1G2H6M0-F1
#
_entry.id   AF-A0A1G2H6M0-F1
#
_cell.length_a   1.000
_cell.length_b   1.000
_cell.length_c   1.000
_cell.angle_alpha   90.00
_cell.angle_beta   90.00
_cell.angle_gamma   90.00
#
_symmetry.space_group_name_H-M   'P 1'
#
loop_
_entity.id
_entity.type
_entity.pdbx_description
1 polymer ?
#
loop_
_entity_poly.entity_id
_entity_poly.type
_entity_poly.pdbx_seq_one_letter_code
_entity_poly.pdbx_strand_id
1 'polypeptide(L)'
;MGFSLIEVLVVIAIIGILARILLTAFAFARDAAAISAAGTIQKNMITAVELYYDDMGFYPPDVNRGWDPGFVQPLPWNADEAAGDPPQGDFATSGTNCDHCPLNWEDIVSLNWNGPYMTNWPRFTPWNGKYDYNYWGTATNRYGCPIPAGVYIGVQPDYDENHPLTEKLEQKMIDKELEYEECINGESQMSLLVF
;
A
#
# COMPACT_ATOMS: atom_id res chain seq x y z
N MET A 1 -56.74 -7.77 -19.78
CA MET A 1 -55.72 -8.23 -20.75
C MET A 1 -54.47 -8.54 -19.95
N GLY A 2 -54.23 -9.82 -19.64
CA GLY A 2 -53.12 -10.25 -18.79
C GLY A 2 -51.87 -10.49 -19.62
N PHE A 3 -50.70 -10.19 -19.05
CA PHE A 3 -49.40 -10.54 -19.62
C PHE A 3 -49.29 -12.06 -19.81
N SER A 4 -48.69 -12.49 -20.92
CA SER A 4 -48.44 -13.92 -21.14
C SER A 4 -47.23 -14.40 -20.35
N LEU A 5 -47.22 -15.69 -19.99
CA LEU A 5 -46.09 -16.33 -19.31
C LEU A 5 -44.80 -16.24 -20.15
N ILE A 6 -44.91 -16.35 -21.47
CA ILE A 6 -43.76 -16.27 -22.36
C ILE A 6 -43.15 -14.87 -22.40
N GLU A 7 -43.97 -13.82 -22.37
CA GLU A 7 -43.48 -12.44 -22.30
C GLU A 7 -42.69 -12.20 -21.00
N VAL A 8 -43.18 -12.69 -19.87
CA VAL A 8 -42.45 -12.57 -18.58
C VAL A 8 -41.14 -13.39 -18.61
N LEU A 9 -41.16 -14.59 -19.19
CA LEU A 9 -39.96 -15.46 -19.29
C LEU A 9 -38.86 -14.84 -20.17
N VAL A 10 -39.21 -14.23 -21.30
CA VAL A 10 -38.24 -13.56 -22.17
C VAL A 10 -37.63 -12.34 -21.47
N VAL A 11 -38.44 -11.57 -20.74
CA VAL A 11 -37.95 -10.40 -20.00
C VAL A 11 -36.95 -10.79 -18.92
N ILE A 12 -37.25 -11.79 -18.09
CA ILE A 12 -36.29 -12.24 -17.07
C ILE A 12 -35.03 -12.86 -17.68
N ALA A 13 -35.14 -13.53 -18.84
CA ALA A 13 -33.98 -14.07 -19.55
C ALA A 13 -33.06 -12.94 -20.03
N ILE A 14 -33.62 -11.87 -20.62
CA ILE A 14 -32.85 -10.70 -21.05
C ILE A 14 -32.21 -9.98 -19.86
N ILE A 15 -32.97 -9.75 -18.77
CA ILE A 15 -32.45 -9.14 -17.54
C ILE A 15 -31.29 -9.99 -16.98
N GLY A 16 -31.43 -11.32 -16.96
CA GLY A 16 -30.37 -12.22 -16.49
C GLY A 16 -29.08 -12.12 -17.31
N ILE A 17 -29.18 -11.98 -18.63
CA ILE A 17 -28.01 -11.78 -19.51
C ILE A 17 -27.36 -10.43 -19.23
N LEU A 18 -28.15 -9.36 -19.19
CA LEU A 18 -27.63 -8.01 -18.93
C LEU A 18 -27.00 -7.89 -17.55
N ALA A 19 -27.61 -8.48 -16.51
CA ALA A 19 -27.07 -8.49 -15.16
C ALA A 19 -25.68 -9.13 -15.08
N ARG A 20 -25.44 -10.25 -15.78
CA ARG A 20 -24.11 -10.90 -15.81
C ARG A 20 -23.05 -10.02 -16.44
N ILE A 21 -23.37 -9.34 -17.55
CA ILE A 21 -22.43 -8.41 -18.22
C ILE A 21 -22.10 -7.22 -17.31
N LEU A 22 -23.10 -6.70 -16.61
CA LEU A 22 -22.89 -5.60 -15.67
C LEU A 22 -22.01 -6.00 -14.48
N LEU A 23 -22.20 -7.20 -13.92
CA LEU A 23 -21.39 -7.69 -12.80
C LEU A 23 -19.91 -7.82 -13.16
N THR A 24 -19.59 -8.35 -14.34
CA THR A 24 -18.20 -8.48 -14.79
C THR A 24 -17.57 -7.10 -15.05
N ALA A 25 -18.29 -6.20 -15.73
CA ALA A 25 -17.83 -4.83 -15.97
C ALA A 25 -17.57 -4.08 -14.65
N PHE A 26 -18.45 -4.25 -13.66
CA PHE A 26 -18.29 -3.63 -12.35
C PHE A 26 -17.05 -4.14 -11.61
N ALA A 27 -16.76 -5.45 -11.64
CA ALA A 27 -15.55 -6.00 -11.03
C ALA A 27 -14.28 -5.39 -11.64
N PHE A 28 -14.21 -5.26 -12.97
CA PHE A 28 -13.08 -4.61 -13.63
C PHE A 28 -12.93 -3.13 -13.26
N ALA A 29 -14.05 -2.40 -13.19
CA ALA A 29 -14.04 -1.00 -12.78
C ALA A 29 -13.55 -0.81 -11.35
N ARG A 30 -13.93 -1.71 -10.43
CA ARG A 30 -13.45 -1.71 -9.05
C ARG A 30 -11.95 -1.95 -8.96
N ASP A 31 -11.42 -2.95 -9.68
CA ASP A 31 -9.98 -3.22 -9.71
C ASP A 31 -9.21 -2.00 -10.24
N ALA A 32 -9.68 -1.39 -11.33
CA ALA A 32 -9.04 -0.22 -11.91
C ALA A 32 -9.04 0.99 -10.95
N ALA A 33 -10.15 1.20 -10.22
CA ALA A 33 -10.24 2.24 -9.21
C ALA A 33 -9.30 1.97 -8.02
N ALA A 34 -9.20 0.72 -7.57
CA ALA A 34 -8.28 0.30 -6.51
C ALA A 34 -6.82 0.56 -6.89
N ILE A 35 -6.40 0.15 -8.08
CA ILE A 35 -5.04 0.39 -8.60
C ILE A 35 -4.77 1.90 -8.70
N SER A 36 -5.72 2.69 -9.21
CA SER A 36 -5.58 4.15 -9.30
C SER A 36 -5.47 4.81 -7.92
N ALA A 37 -6.18 4.29 -6.91
CA ALA A 37 -6.08 4.77 -5.54
C ALA A 37 -4.70 4.46 -4.94
N ALA A 38 -4.19 3.24 -5.14
CA ALA A 38 -2.85 2.86 -4.70
C ALA A 38 -1.77 3.75 -5.32
N GLY A 39 -1.82 4.01 -6.63
CA GLY A 39 -0.88 4.91 -7.30
C GLY A 39 -1.01 6.38 -6.87
N THR A 40 -2.19 6.83 -6.43
CA THR A 40 -2.35 8.17 -5.85
C THR A 40 -1.71 8.26 -4.47
N ILE A 41 -1.89 7.22 -3.65
CA ILE A 41 -1.25 7.12 -2.33
C ILE A 41 0.28 7.08 -2.48
N GLN A 42 0.81 6.29 -3.42
CA GLN A 42 2.24 6.24 -3.72
C GLN A 42 2.79 7.63 -4.03
N LYS A 43 2.13 8.40 -4.89
CA LYS A 43 2.57 9.78 -5.22
C LYS A 43 2.61 10.70 -4.02
N ASN A 44 1.61 10.61 -3.13
CA ASN A 44 1.62 11.37 -1.89
C ASN A 44 2.77 10.96 -0.98
N MET A 45 3.10 9.66 -0.93
CA MET A 45 4.22 9.14 -0.15
C MET A 45 5.58 9.51 -0.76
N ILE A 46 5.72 9.60 -2.09
CA ILE A 46 6.93 10.13 -2.75
C ILE A 46 7.21 11.54 -2.24
N THR A 47 6.20 12.42 -2.31
CA THR A 47 6.35 13.79 -1.79
C THR A 47 6.64 13.80 -0.29
N ALA A 48 6.03 12.92 0.49
CA ALA A 48 6.28 12.85 1.92
C ALA A 48 7.73 12.41 2.25
N VAL A 49 8.29 11.47 1.48
CA VAL A 49 9.69 11.02 1.59
C VAL A 49 10.64 12.17 1.28
N GLU A 50 10.39 12.92 0.20
CA GLU A 50 11.22 14.07 -0.18
C GLU A 50 11.21 15.16 0.92
N LEU A 51 10.03 15.53 1.41
CA LEU A 51 9.89 16.52 2.49
C LEU A 51 10.54 16.06 3.80
N TYR A 52 10.38 14.79 4.16
CA TYR A 52 11.03 14.23 5.34
C TYR A 52 12.56 14.31 5.21
N TYR A 53 13.10 13.96 4.04
CA TYR A 53 14.54 14.02 3.77
C TYR A 53 15.06 15.46 3.86
N ASP A 54 14.31 16.44 3.36
CA ASP A 54 14.67 17.86 3.44
C ASP A 54 14.84 18.35 4.89
N ASP A 55 13.98 17.88 5.81
CA ASP A 55 14.04 18.28 7.22
C ASP A 55 15.05 17.46 8.06
N MET A 56 15.20 16.16 7.77
CA MET A 56 16.05 15.26 8.56
C MET A 56 17.47 15.10 8.01
N GLY A 57 17.66 15.24 6.69
CA GLY A 57 18.90 14.90 5.99
C GLY A 57 19.14 13.40 5.80
N PHE A 58 18.15 12.56 6.13
CA PHE A 58 18.15 11.11 5.94
C PHE A 58 16.72 10.59 5.71
N TYR A 59 16.58 9.43 5.08
CA TYR A 59 15.28 8.81 4.84
C TYR A 59 14.70 8.20 6.13
N PRO A 60 13.38 8.10 6.28
CA PRO A 60 12.77 7.52 7.46
C PRO A 60 13.32 6.13 7.83
N PRO A 61 13.37 5.79 9.14
CA PRO A 61 13.60 4.44 9.64
C PRO A 61 12.67 3.41 9.02
N ASP A 62 13.13 2.15 8.95
CA ASP A 62 12.26 1.03 8.64
C ASP A 62 11.26 0.83 9.77
N VAL A 63 9.99 0.74 9.39
CA VAL A 63 8.89 0.48 10.30
C VAL A 63 8.18 -0.82 9.93
N ASN A 64 7.42 -1.36 10.86
CA ASN A 64 6.59 -2.53 10.61
C ASN A 64 5.44 -2.22 9.65
N ARG A 65 5.01 -3.25 8.93
CA ARG A 65 3.81 -3.20 8.07
C ARG A 65 2.64 -2.54 8.80
N GLY A 66 2.05 -1.53 8.18
CA GLY A 66 0.92 -0.76 8.68
C GLY A 66 1.27 0.48 9.49
N TRP A 67 2.54 0.67 9.87
CA TRP A 67 2.98 1.80 10.68
C TRP A 67 3.39 3.00 9.81
N ASP A 68 3.14 4.20 10.33
CA ASP A 68 3.61 5.46 9.73
C ASP A 68 5.12 5.62 9.99
N PRO A 69 5.97 5.76 8.96
CA PRO A 69 7.42 5.97 9.13
C PRO A 69 7.77 7.39 9.58
N GLY A 70 6.80 8.26 9.84
CA GLY A 70 7.04 9.63 10.31
C GLY A 70 6.43 10.71 9.41
N PHE A 71 5.55 10.34 8.49
CA PHE A 71 4.93 11.22 7.50
C PHE A 71 3.78 12.04 8.07
N VAL A 72 3.04 11.53 9.06
CA VAL A 72 1.91 12.25 9.67
C VAL A 72 2.28 12.78 11.04
N GLN A 73 3.03 12.01 11.82
CA GLN A 73 3.53 12.43 13.14
C GLN A 73 5.00 12.03 13.29
N PRO A 74 5.78 12.69 14.16
CA PRO A 74 7.18 12.35 14.35
C PRO A 74 7.34 10.97 15.00
N LEU A 75 8.36 10.21 14.56
CA LEU A 75 8.80 9.02 15.28
C LEU A 75 9.50 9.41 16.61
N PRO A 76 9.41 8.57 17.67
CA PRO A 76 8.57 7.37 17.74
C PRO A 76 7.11 7.71 18.06
N TRP A 77 6.18 7.33 17.17
CA TRP A 77 4.74 7.45 17.38
C TRP A 77 3.99 6.29 16.72
N ASN A 78 2.92 5.80 17.37
CA ASN A 78 2.07 4.74 16.84
C ASN A 78 0.87 5.31 16.08
N ALA A 79 0.90 5.21 14.75
CA ALA A 79 -0.21 5.64 13.89
C ALA A 79 -1.44 4.73 13.88
N ASP A 80 -1.34 3.51 14.42
CA ASP A 80 -2.37 2.48 14.31
C ASP A 80 -3.40 2.52 15.47
N GLU A 81 -3.36 3.51 16.37
CA GLU A 81 -4.34 3.63 17.47
C GLU A 81 -5.80 3.76 16.96
N ALA A 82 -6.00 4.29 15.75
CA ALA A 82 -7.32 4.39 15.11
C ALA A 82 -7.65 3.22 14.17
N ALA A 83 -6.64 2.40 13.85
CA ALA A 83 -6.67 1.46 12.74
C ALA A 83 -6.69 -0.03 13.18
N GLY A 84 -6.64 -0.25 14.49
CA GLY A 84 -6.75 -1.55 15.14
C GLY A 84 -5.35 -2.07 15.40
N ASP A 85 -4.99 -2.15 16.68
CA ASP A 85 -3.62 -2.44 17.06
C ASP A 85 -3.11 -3.71 16.38
N PRO A 86 -1.88 -3.71 15.83
CA PRO A 86 -1.24 -4.93 15.36
C PRO A 86 -1.26 -6.02 16.45
N PRO A 87 -1.34 -7.30 16.07
CA PRO A 87 -1.31 -8.38 17.06
C PRO A 87 -0.03 -8.30 17.90
N GLN A 88 -0.14 -8.65 19.19
CA GLN A 88 1.01 -8.65 20.08
C GLN A 88 2.13 -9.53 19.51
N GLY A 89 3.36 -9.01 19.47
CA GLY A 89 4.51 -9.70 18.89
C GLY A 89 5.33 -8.75 18.04
N ASP A 90 5.92 -9.29 16.97
CA ASP A 90 6.88 -8.55 16.13
C ASP A 90 6.27 -7.29 15.49
N PHE A 91 4.98 -7.32 15.16
CA PHE A 91 4.26 -6.19 14.56
C PHE A 91 3.81 -5.10 15.57
N ALA A 92 3.92 -5.36 16.88
CA ALA A 92 3.37 -4.48 17.93
C ALA A 92 4.31 -3.35 18.38
N THR A 93 5.51 -3.28 17.80
CA THR A 93 6.43 -2.16 17.99
C THR A 93 6.62 -1.48 16.65
N SER A 94 7.01 -0.20 16.58
CA SER A 94 7.03 0.47 15.27
C SER A 94 8.03 -0.13 14.30
N GLY A 95 9.02 -0.91 14.77
CA GLY A 95 10.29 -1.02 14.05
C GLY A 95 10.92 0.38 14.02
N THR A 96 11.96 0.62 14.81
CA THR A 96 12.73 1.87 14.72
C THR A 96 14.14 1.56 14.23
N ASN A 97 14.28 0.48 13.43
CA ASN A 97 15.58 0.16 12.89
C ASN A 97 15.93 1.23 11.85
N CYS A 98 17.04 1.92 12.08
CA CYS A 98 17.58 2.84 11.11
C CYS A 98 19.10 2.69 11.02
N ASP A 99 19.53 1.54 10.51
CA ASP A 99 20.94 1.26 10.26
C ASP A 99 21.59 2.27 9.27
N HIS A 100 20.78 2.95 8.44
CA HIS A 100 21.22 4.03 7.55
C HIS A 100 21.20 5.43 8.19
N CYS A 101 20.62 5.58 9.39
CA CYS A 101 20.54 6.87 10.05
C CYS A 101 21.82 7.22 10.84
N PRO A 102 22.04 8.52 11.13
CA PRO A 102 22.98 8.94 12.16
C PRO A 102 22.67 8.33 13.53
N LEU A 103 23.68 8.13 14.39
CA LEU A 103 23.50 7.57 15.73
C LEU A 103 22.52 8.35 16.62
N ASN A 104 22.37 9.66 16.38
CA ASN A 104 21.50 10.57 17.12
C ASN A 104 20.22 10.92 16.35
N TRP A 105 19.75 10.06 15.45
CA TRP A 105 18.60 10.35 14.59
C TRP A 105 17.32 10.68 15.36
N GLU A 106 17.08 10.05 16.51
CA GLU A 106 15.92 10.35 17.36
C GLU A 106 15.94 11.82 17.83
N ASP A 107 17.11 12.32 18.23
CA ASP A 107 17.28 13.73 18.59
C ASP A 107 17.05 14.65 17.38
N ILE A 108 17.54 14.26 16.20
CA ILE A 108 17.33 15.03 14.97
C ILE A 108 15.84 15.11 14.62
N VAL A 109 15.12 13.99 14.66
CA VAL A 109 13.66 13.95 14.41
C VAL A 109 12.92 14.82 15.42
N SER A 110 13.23 14.67 16.72
CA SER A 110 12.61 15.46 17.78
C SER A 110 12.81 16.98 17.61
N LEU A 111 13.98 17.40 17.09
CA LEU A 111 14.32 18.81 16.91
C LEU A 111 13.86 19.41 15.59
N ASN A 112 13.88 18.64 14.51
CA ASN A 112 13.72 19.17 13.15
C ASN A 112 12.35 18.87 12.53
N TRP A 113 11.57 17.93 13.07
CA TRP A 113 10.33 17.50 12.41
C TRP A 113 9.34 18.66 12.27
N ASN A 114 8.92 18.90 11.03
CA ASN A 114 8.04 20.00 10.65
C ASN A 114 6.83 19.53 9.83
N GLY A 115 6.48 18.24 9.98
CA GLY A 115 5.30 17.66 9.37
C GLY A 115 3.98 18.21 9.94
N PRO A 116 2.83 17.63 9.54
CA PRO A 116 2.71 16.43 8.71
C PRO A 116 3.16 16.65 7.26
N TYR A 117 3.89 15.69 6.70
CA TYR A 117 4.29 15.63 5.29
C TYR A 117 3.20 14.99 4.39
N MET A 118 2.22 14.32 5.00
CA MET A 118 0.99 13.89 4.34
C MET A 118 -0.21 14.01 5.28
N THR A 119 -1.41 14.23 4.73
CA THR A 119 -2.63 14.49 5.52
C THR A 119 -2.99 13.36 6.49
N ASN A 120 -2.82 12.10 6.06
CA ASN A 120 -3.11 10.93 6.87
C ASN A 120 -2.39 9.70 6.34
N TRP A 121 -2.02 8.80 7.24
CA TRP A 121 -1.48 7.49 6.91
C TRP A 121 -2.65 6.57 6.55
N PRO A 122 -2.65 5.91 5.38
CA PRO A 122 -3.77 5.05 5.00
C PRO A 122 -3.84 3.80 5.89
N ARG A 123 -4.99 3.61 6.54
CA ARG A 123 -5.25 2.46 7.40
C ARG A 123 -5.13 1.11 6.66
N PHE A 124 -5.59 1.07 5.42
CA PHE A 124 -5.60 -0.13 4.59
C PHE A 124 -5.17 0.20 3.17
N THR A 125 -4.63 -0.80 2.49
CA THR A 125 -4.55 -0.78 1.02
C THR A 125 -5.96 -0.90 0.42
N PRO A 126 -6.15 -0.58 -0.87
CA PRO A 126 -7.43 -0.79 -1.56
C PRO A 126 -7.97 -2.22 -1.51
N TRP A 127 -7.10 -3.19 -1.18
CA TRP A 127 -7.41 -4.62 -1.08
C TRP A 127 -7.53 -5.11 0.36
N ASN A 128 -7.67 -4.19 1.33
CA ASN A 128 -7.85 -4.51 2.76
C ASN A 128 -6.59 -5.10 3.45
N GLY A 129 -5.45 -5.03 2.78
CA GLY A 129 -4.15 -5.33 3.37
C GLY A 129 -3.52 -4.09 4.03
N LYS A 130 -2.20 -4.11 4.25
CA LYS A 130 -1.45 -3.03 4.91
C LYS A 130 -0.32 -2.48 4.02
N TYR A 131 -0.03 -1.19 4.20
CA TYR A 131 1.13 -0.55 3.58
C TYR A 131 2.39 -0.80 4.40
N ASP A 132 3.53 -1.03 3.76
CA ASP A 132 4.79 -1.37 4.44
C ASP A 132 5.93 -0.51 3.91
N TYR A 133 6.41 0.43 4.71
CA TYR A 133 7.54 1.27 4.31
C TYR A 133 8.84 0.50 4.48
N ASN A 134 9.66 0.48 3.43
CA ASN A 134 10.94 -0.22 3.44
C ASN A 134 12.03 0.67 2.83
N TYR A 135 13.15 0.76 3.54
CA TYR A 135 14.41 1.31 3.09
C TYR A 135 15.40 0.16 2.84
N TRP A 136 15.91 0.08 1.62
CA TRP A 136 16.97 -0.87 1.27
C TRP A 136 18.18 -0.11 0.71
N GLY A 137 19.20 0.10 1.55
CA GLY A 137 20.44 0.77 1.14
C GLY A 137 21.28 -0.03 0.13
N THR A 138 20.98 -1.32 -0.03
CA THR A 138 21.55 -2.20 -1.07
C THR A 138 20.46 -3.06 -1.68
N ALA A 139 20.69 -3.56 -2.90
CA ALA A 139 19.76 -4.48 -3.54
C ALA A 139 19.45 -5.70 -2.64
N THR A 140 18.20 -6.13 -2.65
CA THR A 140 17.68 -7.23 -1.83
C THR A 140 16.85 -8.19 -2.68
N ASN A 141 16.36 -9.26 -2.06
CA ASN A 141 15.40 -10.17 -2.66
C ASN A 141 14.19 -10.32 -1.73
N ARG A 142 13.00 -10.06 -2.24
CA ARG A 142 11.74 -10.17 -1.51
C ARG A 142 10.90 -11.27 -2.14
N TYR A 143 10.68 -12.35 -1.39
CA TYR A 143 9.93 -13.54 -1.83
C TYR A 143 10.34 -14.12 -3.21
N GLY A 144 11.64 -14.06 -3.55
CA GLY A 144 12.15 -14.52 -4.83
C GLY A 144 12.34 -13.42 -5.87
N CYS A 145 11.85 -12.21 -5.60
CA CYS A 145 11.88 -11.08 -6.51
C CYS A 145 13.06 -10.14 -6.19
N PRO A 146 13.97 -9.90 -7.15
CA PRO A 146 15.08 -8.98 -6.94
C PRO A 146 14.59 -7.54 -6.94
N ILE A 147 15.04 -6.77 -5.95
CA ILE A 147 14.71 -5.35 -5.81
C ILE A 147 16.01 -4.57 -5.66
N PRO A 148 16.27 -3.50 -6.44
CA PRO A 148 17.46 -2.69 -6.26
C PRO A 148 17.39 -1.85 -4.97
N ALA A 149 18.48 -1.15 -4.70
CA ALA A 149 18.55 -0.27 -3.56
C ALA A 149 17.60 0.93 -3.75
N GLY A 150 16.85 1.27 -2.71
CA GLY A 150 15.85 2.34 -2.79
C GLY A 150 14.95 2.41 -1.57
N VAL A 151 13.94 3.26 -1.69
CA VAL A 151 12.85 3.43 -0.75
C VAL A 151 11.57 2.96 -1.42
N TYR A 152 10.82 2.10 -0.74
CA TYR A 152 9.65 1.43 -1.30
C TYR A 152 8.47 1.51 -0.33
N ILE A 153 7.27 1.48 -0.90
CA ILE A 153 6.06 1.18 -0.16
C ILE A 153 5.44 -0.11 -0.70
N GLY A 154 5.40 -1.12 0.16
CA GLY A 154 4.76 -2.40 -0.13
C GLY A 154 3.25 -2.30 0.02
N VAL A 155 2.49 -2.82 -0.93
CA VAL A 155 1.10 -3.22 -0.77
C VAL A 155 1.10 -4.69 -0.37
N GLN A 156 0.79 -4.97 0.89
CA GLN A 156 0.94 -6.30 1.46
C GLN A 156 -0.35 -6.87 2.04
N PRO A 157 -0.44 -8.19 2.27
CA PRO A 157 -1.49 -8.81 3.07
C PRO A 157 -1.61 -8.15 4.47
N ASP A 158 -2.68 -8.44 5.20
CA ASP A 158 -2.76 -8.06 6.61
C ASP A 158 -1.83 -8.90 7.51
N TYR A 159 -1.84 -8.65 8.82
CA TYR A 159 -0.94 -9.32 9.79
C TYR A 159 -1.12 -10.83 9.89
N ASP A 160 -2.30 -11.32 9.53
CA ASP A 160 -2.63 -12.74 9.52
C ASP A 160 -2.41 -13.36 8.13
N GLU A 161 -1.72 -12.63 7.24
CA GLU A 161 -1.47 -12.95 5.84
C GLU A 161 -2.75 -13.18 5.02
N ASN A 162 -3.86 -12.57 5.44
CA ASN A 162 -5.07 -12.54 4.62
C ASN A 162 -5.01 -11.41 3.59
N HIS A 163 -5.83 -11.55 2.56
CA HIS A 163 -5.97 -10.56 1.48
C HIS A 163 -4.67 -10.31 0.68
N PRO A 164 -3.90 -11.34 0.27
CA PRO A 164 -2.80 -11.13 -0.67
C PRO A 164 -3.32 -10.59 -1.99
N LEU A 165 -2.45 -9.89 -2.72
CA LEU A 165 -2.75 -9.58 -4.11
C LEU A 165 -2.90 -10.89 -4.88
N THR A 166 -4.00 -11.00 -5.63
CA THR A 166 -4.13 -12.11 -6.57
C THR A 166 -3.14 -11.91 -7.71
N GLU A 167 -2.62 -12.98 -8.30
CA GLU A 167 -1.71 -12.91 -9.46
C GLU A 167 -2.22 -11.97 -10.57
N LYS A 168 -3.54 -11.98 -10.83
CA LYS A 168 -4.16 -11.11 -11.83
C LYS A 168 -4.11 -9.62 -11.48
N LEU A 169 -4.17 -9.28 -10.20
CA LEU A 169 -4.14 -7.90 -9.73
C LEU A 169 -2.72 -7.36 -9.75
N GLU A 170 -1.78 -8.14 -9.25
CA GLU A 170 -0.35 -7.83 -9.27
C GLU A 170 0.15 -7.65 -10.71
N GLN A 171 -0.21 -8.56 -11.63
CA GLN A 171 0.09 -8.39 -13.06
C GLN A 171 -0.47 -7.06 -13.62
N LYS A 172 -1.65 -6.62 -13.19
CA LYS A 172 -2.18 -5.31 -13.61
C LYS A 172 -1.40 -4.14 -13.02
N MET A 173 -0.79 -4.29 -11.84
CA MET A 173 0.07 -3.28 -11.23
C MET A 173 1.41 -3.17 -11.98
N ILE A 174 1.99 -4.31 -12.38
CA ILE A 174 3.15 -4.39 -13.28
C ILE A 174 2.83 -3.70 -14.62
N ASP A 175 1.71 -4.07 -15.27
CA ASP A 175 1.28 -3.48 -16.54
C ASP A 175 1.04 -1.95 -16.45
N LYS A 176 0.89 -1.43 -15.23
CA LYS A 176 0.69 -0.01 -14.92
C LYS A 176 1.96 0.69 -14.41
N GLU A 177 3.08 -0.01 -14.37
CA GLU A 177 4.38 0.51 -13.89
C GLU A 177 4.30 1.05 -12.45
N LEU A 178 3.36 0.53 -11.63
CA LEU A 178 3.25 0.88 -10.21
C LEU A 178 4.11 -0.04 -9.35
N GLU A 179 4.27 -1.28 -9.79
CA GLU A 179 5.09 -2.28 -9.15
C GLU A 179 6.49 -2.26 -9.74
N TYR A 180 7.49 -2.28 -8.87
CA TYR A 180 8.88 -2.13 -9.26
C TYR A 180 9.64 -3.46 -9.37
N GLU A 181 9.22 -4.48 -8.63
CA GLU A 181 9.88 -5.79 -8.63
C GLU A 181 9.59 -6.64 -9.88
N GLU A 182 8.58 -6.25 -10.66
CA GLU A 182 8.14 -6.89 -11.92
C GLU A 182 7.97 -8.41 -11.78
N CYS A 183 7.36 -8.87 -10.68
CA CYS A 183 7.25 -10.28 -10.34
C CYS A 183 5.87 -10.60 -9.76
N ILE A 184 5.56 -11.88 -9.56
CA ILE A 184 4.30 -12.28 -8.93
C ILE A 184 4.61 -13.03 -7.63
N ASN A 185 4.34 -12.43 -6.49
CA ASN A 185 4.61 -12.94 -5.15
C ASN A 185 3.46 -12.68 -4.14
N GLY A 186 2.37 -12.04 -4.55
CA GLY A 186 1.20 -11.77 -3.70
C GLY A 186 1.27 -10.46 -2.92
N GLU A 187 2.28 -9.64 -3.15
CA GLU A 187 2.42 -8.26 -2.69
C GLU A 187 2.84 -7.37 -3.87
N SER A 188 3.10 -6.09 -3.63
CA SER A 188 3.60 -5.22 -4.68
C SER A 188 4.50 -4.15 -4.07
N GLN A 189 5.76 -4.13 -4.46
CA GLN A 189 6.71 -3.09 -4.03
C GLN A 189 6.64 -1.90 -4.97
N MET A 190 5.98 -0.83 -4.52
CA MET A 190 5.89 0.42 -5.27
C MET A 190 7.06 1.33 -4.90
N SER A 191 7.88 1.75 -5.86
CA SER A 191 9.05 2.59 -5.57
C SER A 191 8.63 4.00 -5.15
N LEU A 192 9.25 4.50 -4.09
CA LEU A 192 9.22 5.91 -3.71
C LEU A 192 10.47 6.63 -4.22
N LEU A 193 11.61 5.94 -4.20
CA LEU A 193 12.89 6.40 -4.72
C LEU A 193 13.79 5.20 -5.03
N VAL A 194 14.64 5.29 -6.05
CA VAL A 194 15.66 4.28 -6.36
C VAL A 194 17.03 4.97 -6.39
N PHE A 195 18.05 4.31 -5.82
CA PHE A 195 19.41 4.84 -5.70
C PHE A 195 20.30 4.52 -6.91
#